data_AF-A0A1U9P680-F1
#
_entry.id   AF-A0A1U9P680-F1
#
_cell.length_a   1.000
_cell.length_b   1.000
_cell.length_c   1.000
_cell.angle_alpha   90.00
_cell.angle_beta   90.00
_cell.angle_gamma   90.00
#
_symmetry.space_group_name_H-M   'P 1'
#
loop_
_entity.id
_entity.type
_entity.pdbx_description
1 polymer ?
#
loop_
_entity_poly.entity_id
_entity_poly.type
_entity_poly.pdbx_seq_one_letter_code
_entity_poly.pdbx_strand_id
1 'polypeptide(L)'
;MPVEPHTPVTSEVEVVHVGQEPPGTWAAAVYLCGPTPADPAEPSWRPGAVDALRSAWRGAGRLVVFLPEPVPGGGYPAYGDQIAWEEEAMRRSDVILFWIPRDMATLPGLVSNIKWGSWCDSGRAVLGAPPEAERMAYLLHFADALGVPVERTPTGAAEAALRAVGPGHSRSGGERAVPLTVWRTKPFRTWYAARREAGDRLLDARVEWYAPAAGPDGAAGWLLTVTVAPADGSGPVVNRLLAAQGQGMLM
;
A
#
# COMPACT_ATOMS: atom_id res chain seq x y z
N MET A 1 -12.43 22.11 -32.92
CA MET A 1 -12.08 21.69 -31.54
C MET A 1 -10.62 21.31 -31.54
N PRO A 2 -9.71 22.14 -30.99
CA PRO A 2 -8.32 21.74 -30.88
C PRO A 2 -8.23 20.64 -29.80
N VAL A 3 -7.64 19.52 -30.17
CA VAL A 3 -7.29 18.43 -29.26
C VAL A 3 -6.21 18.99 -28.33
N GLU A 4 -6.49 19.03 -27.02
CA GLU A 4 -5.49 19.41 -26.03
C GLU A 4 -4.25 18.50 -26.17
N PRO A 5 -3.03 19.05 -26.10
CA PRO A 5 -1.83 18.24 -26.19
C PRO A 5 -1.84 17.25 -25.02
N HIS A 6 -1.78 15.96 -25.33
CA HIS A 6 -1.47 14.91 -24.37
C HIS A 6 -0.06 15.21 -23.82
N THR A 7 0.00 15.90 -22.68
CA THR A 7 1.23 15.94 -21.89
C THR A 7 1.56 14.48 -21.57
N PRO A 8 2.71 13.95 -22.02
CA PRO A 8 3.09 12.60 -21.69
C PRO A 8 3.15 12.51 -20.17
N VAL A 9 2.27 11.70 -19.57
CA VAL A 9 2.34 11.39 -18.15
C VAL A 9 3.61 10.57 -17.98
N THR A 10 4.72 11.23 -17.63
CA THR A 10 5.96 10.56 -17.30
C THR A 10 5.69 9.71 -16.06
N SER A 11 5.79 8.39 -16.20
CA SER A 11 5.77 7.47 -15.07
C SER A 11 6.93 7.83 -14.15
N GLU A 12 6.61 8.43 -13.01
CA GLU A 12 7.57 8.91 -12.01
C GLU A 12 7.50 8.01 -10.79
N VAL A 13 8.65 7.75 -10.16
CA VAL A 13 8.70 7.11 -8.84
C VAL A 13 9.24 8.11 -7.83
N GLU A 14 8.38 8.51 -6.89
CA GLU A 14 8.71 9.42 -5.80
C GLU A 14 8.92 8.62 -4.51
N VAL A 15 10.04 8.85 -3.84
CA VAL A 15 10.37 8.20 -2.57
C VAL A 15 10.01 9.14 -1.44
N VAL A 16 9.24 8.64 -0.47
CA VAL A 16 8.82 9.39 0.73
C VAL A 16 9.42 8.69 1.94
N HIS A 17 10.36 9.36 2.59
CA HIS A 17 11.03 8.89 3.79
C HIS A 17 10.22 9.21 5.05
N VAL A 18 10.51 8.50 6.15
CA VAL A 18 9.90 8.77 7.45
C VAL A 18 9.99 10.25 7.83
N GLY A 19 8.88 10.81 8.28
CA GLY A 19 8.76 12.22 8.66
C GLY A 19 8.53 13.19 7.49
N GLN A 20 8.55 12.72 6.24
CA GLN A 20 8.16 13.55 5.08
C GLN A 20 6.66 13.44 4.81
N GLU A 21 6.07 14.55 4.35
CA GLU A 21 4.70 14.59 3.87
C GLU A 21 4.64 14.01 2.44
N PRO A 22 3.77 13.01 2.16
CA PRO A 22 3.63 12.48 0.82
C PRO A 22 2.91 13.45 -0.13
N PRO A 23 3.08 13.30 -1.45
CA PRO A 23 2.47 14.19 -2.43
C PRO A 23 0.93 14.17 -2.35
N GLY A 24 0.31 15.28 -2.77
CA GLY A 24 -1.15 15.43 -2.77
C GLY A 24 -1.89 14.54 -3.77
N THR A 25 -1.19 13.84 -4.66
CA THR A 25 -1.74 12.98 -5.71
C THR A 25 -0.75 11.89 -6.09
N TRP A 26 -1.23 10.66 -6.31
CA TRP A 26 -0.47 9.56 -6.90
C TRP A 26 -1.36 8.54 -7.61
N ALA A 27 -0.76 7.73 -8.49
CA ALA A 27 -1.46 6.62 -9.14
C ALA A 27 -1.36 5.32 -8.32
N ALA A 28 -0.24 5.11 -7.64
CA ALA A 28 -0.01 3.94 -6.81
C ALA A 28 0.91 4.26 -5.63
N ALA A 29 0.83 3.47 -4.57
CA ALA A 29 1.73 3.54 -3.43
C ALA A 29 2.20 2.15 -2.99
N VAL A 30 3.49 2.01 -2.70
CA VAL A 30 4.11 0.80 -2.16
C VAL A 30 4.87 1.17 -0.88
N TYR A 31 4.67 0.41 0.20
CA TYR A 31 5.48 0.52 1.41
C TYR A 31 6.54 -0.58 1.45
N LEU A 32 7.81 -0.23 1.72
CA LEU A 32 8.91 -1.18 1.87
C LEU A 32 9.11 -1.61 3.33
N CYS A 33 8.42 -2.68 3.70
CA CYS A 33 8.49 -3.29 5.01
C CYS A 33 9.64 -4.30 5.11
N GLY A 34 10.35 -4.28 6.23
CA GLY A 34 11.45 -5.20 6.50
C GLY A 34 12.36 -4.65 7.59
N PRO A 35 13.31 -5.45 8.08
CA PRO A 35 14.29 -4.96 9.02
C PRO A 35 15.17 -3.87 8.40
N THR A 36 15.67 -2.98 9.25
CA THR A 36 16.71 -1.99 8.93
C THR A 36 17.96 -2.39 9.71
N PRO A 37 19.15 -2.40 9.08
CA PRO A 37 20.40 -2.66 9.81
C PRO A 37 20.59 -1.69 10.97
N ALA A 38 21.09 -2.19 12.09
CA ALA A 38 21.38 -1.35 13.26
C ALA A 38 22.68 -0.54 13.08
N ASP A 39 23.63 -1.08 12.33
CA ASP A 39 24.87 -0.39 11.93
C ASP A 39 24.60 0.45 10.66
N PRO A 40 24.75 1.79 10.70
CA PRO A 40 24.61 2.63 9.52
C PRO A 40 25.62 2.34 8.40
N ALA A 41 26.72 1.64 8.70
CA ALA A 41 27.70 1.21 7.70
C ALA A 41 27.23 -0.02 6.90
N GLU A 42 26.28 -0.79 7.43
CA GLU A 42 25.70 -1.93 6.74
C GLU A 42 24.63 -1.43 5.73
N PRO A 43 24.77 -1.77 4.43
CA PRO A 43 23.86 -1.24 3.42
C PRO A 43 22.44 -1.80 3.59
N SER A 44 21.45 -0.90 3.56
CA SER A 44 20.05 -1.29 3.46
C SER A 44 19.75 -1.94 2.10
N TRP A 45 18.80 -2.87 2.10
CA TRP A 45 18.28 -3.49 0.87
C TRP A 45 17.30 -2.57 0.11
N ARG A 46 16.76 -1.54 0.76
CA ARG A 46 15.71 -0.68 0.22
C ARG A 46 16.11 0.13 -1.02
N PRO A 47 17.31 0.72 -1.13
CA PRO A 47 17.74 1.42 -2.34
C PRO A 47 17.67 0.52 -3.59
N GLY A 48 18.15 -0.73 -3.50
CA GLY A 48 18.08 -1.68 -4.62
C GLY A 48 16.64 -2.04 -5.00
N ALA A 49 15.74 -2.18 -4.02
CA ALA A 49 14.31 -2.40 -4.28
C ALA A 49 13.64 -1.17 -4.93
N VAL A 50 14.00 0.05 -4.51
CA VAL A 50 13.53 1.30 -5.13
C VAL A 50 14.00 1.40 -6.59
N ASP A 51 15.25 1.04 -6.87
CA ASP A 51 15.79 1.05 -8.23
C ASP A 51 15.12 0.01 -9.13
N ALA A 52 14.79 -1.16 -8.59
CA ALA A 52 13.97 -2.16 -9.28
C ALA A 52 12.56 -1.62 -9.59
N LEU A 53 11.89 -0.99 -8.61
CA LEU A 53 10.57 -0.35 -8.81
C LEU A 53 10.64 0.76 -9.88
N ARG A 54 11.64 1.63 -9.82
CA ARG A 54 11.90 2.67 -10.84
C ARG A 54 12.07 2.08 -12.23
N SER A 55 12.89 1.05 -12.33
CA SER A 55 13.22 0.42 -13.61
C SER A 55 12.02 -0.29 -14.23
N ALA A 56 11.11 -0.83 -13.40
CA ALA A 56 9.98 -1.64 -13.86
C ALA A 56 8.62 -0.91 -13.91
N TRP A 57 8.46 0.25 -13.25
CA TRP A 57 7.18 0.96 -13.23
C TRP A 57 6.79 1.49 -14.61
N ARG A 58 5.58 1.13 -15.07
CA ARG A 58 5.00 1.53 -16.36
C ARG A 58 3.55 2.02 -16.25
N GLY A 59 3.08 2.30 -15.03
CA GLY A 59 1.68 2.67 -14.80
C GLY A 59 1.36 4.12 -15.15
N ALA A 60 0.07 4.45 -15.05
CA ALA A 60 -0.50 5.73 -15.49
C ALA A 60 -0.33 6.85 -14.44
N GLY A 61 0.93 7.20 -14.13
CA GLY A 61 1.26 8.32 -13.25
C GLY A 61 2.34 7.99 -12.21
N ARG A 62 2.30 8.74 -11.12
CA ARG A 62 3.29 8.64 -10.04
C ARG A 62 3.08 7.38 -9.20
N LEU A 63 4.15 6.62 -9.01
CA LEU A 63 4.29 5.61 -7.96
C LEU A 63 4.96 6.26 -6.76
N VAL A 64 4.32 6.22 -5.60
CA VAL A 64 4.93 6.62 -4.32
C VAL A 64 5.54 5.40 -3.65
N VAL A 65 6.77 5.51 -3.16
CA VAL A 65 7.43 4.46 -2.40
C VAL A 65 7.74 4.98 -1.00
N PHE A 66 7.07 4.43 0.00
CA PHE A 66 7.26 4.79 1.40
C PHE A 66 8.39 3.99 2.02
N LEU A 67 9.37 4.69 2.60
CA LEU A 67 10.50 4.10 3.32
C LEU A 67 10.48 4.48 4.79
N PRO A 68 10.58 3.53 5.73
CA PRO A 68 10.71 3.82 7.16
C PRO A 68 12.09 4.40 7.54
N GLU A 69 13.04 4.47 6.60
CA GLU A 69 14.36 5.06 6.83
C GLU A 69 14.33 6.57 6.54
N PRO A 70 15.05 7.41 7.30
CA PRO A 70 15.18 8.82 6.99
C PRO A 70 15.91 9.02 5.67
N VAL A 71 15.88 10.24 5.14
CA VAL A 71 16.76 10.62 4.03
C VAL A 71 18.23 10.39 4.40
N PRO A 72 19.14 10.11 3.44
CA PRO A 72 20.56 9.95 3.73
C PRO A 72 21.12 11.13 4.54
N GLY A 73 21.75 10.84 5.68
CA GLY A 73 22.28 11.85 6.61
C GLY A 73 21.22 12.52 7.51
N GLY A 74 19.95 12.15 7.37
CA GLY A 74 18.85 12.59 8.24
C GLY A 74 18.73 11.76 9.52
N GLY A 75 18.05 12.32 10.52
CA GLY A 75 17.72 11.63 11.76
C GLY A 75 16.30 11.06 11.73
N TYR A 76 16.06 10.04 12.54
CA TYR A 76 14.70 9.56 12.82
C TYR A 76 13.91 10.60 13.64
N PRO A 77 12.60 10.72 13.42
CA PRO A 77 11.74 11.46 14.32
C PRO A 77 11.64 10.75 15.69
N ALA A 78 10.92 11.36 16.64
CA ALA A 78 10.64 10.68 17.90
C ALA A 78 9.96 9.33 17.64
N TYR A 79 10.29 8.31 18.43
CA TYR A 79 9.88 6.93 18.15
C TYR A 79 8.36 6.76 18.00
N GLY A 80 7.55 7.49 18.78
CA GLY A 80 6.10 7.49 18.63
C GLY A 80 5.63 8.05 17.28
N ASP A 81 6.26 9.11 16.80
CA ASP A 81 5.96 9.73 15.51
C ASP A 81 6.42 8.85 14.35
N GLN A 82 7.55 8.14 14.50
CA GLN A 82 7.98 7.12 13.56
C GLN A 82 6.92 6.02 13.41
N ILE A 83 6.45 5.45 14.53
CA ILE A 83 5.41 4.40 14.50
C ILE A 83 4.15 4.95 13.81
N ALA A 84 3.68 6.14 14.20
CA ALA A 84 2.48 6.74 13.63
C ALA A 84 2.62 6.96 12.12
N TRP A 85 3.77 7.45 11.66
CA TRP A 85 4.06 7.63 10.24
C TRP A 85 4.09 6.29 9.49
N GLU A 86 4.72 5.26 10.05
CA GLU A 86 4.82 3.95 9.42
C GLU A 86 3.45 3.27 9.26
N GLU A 87 2.62 3.32 10.30
CA GLU A 87 1.25 2.78 10.26
C GLU A 87 0.39 3.51 9.23
N GLU A 88 0.49 4.84 9.17
CA GLU A 88 -0.23 5.66 8.19
C GLU A 88 0.24 5.39 6.75
N ALA A 89 1.54 5.26 6.54
CA ALA A 89 2.13 4.95 5.24
C ALA A 89 1.71 3.54 4.75
N MET A 90 1.70 2.54 5.63
CA MET A 90 1.19 1.20 5.30
C MET A 90 -0.31 1.24 4.98
N ARG A 91 -1.11 1.98 5.77
CA ARG A 91 -2.55 2.12 5.56
C ARG A 91 -2.87 2.69 4.18
N ARG A 92 -2.14 3.73 3.74
CA ARG A 92 -2.30 4.39 2.43
C ARG A 92 -1.69 3.63 1.26
N SER A 93 -0.91 2.60 1.51
CA SER A 93 -0.25 1.85 0.45
C SER A 93 -1.20 0.86 -0.24
N ASP A 94 -1.05 0.74 -1.55
CA ASP A 94 -1.77 -0.26 -2.34
C ASP A 94 -1.15 -1.64 -2.19
N VAL A 95 0.17 -1.68 -1.97
CA VAL A 95 0.93 -2.89 -1.70
C VAL A 95 1.90 -2.65 -0.54
N ILE A 96 2.04 -3.64 0.32
CA ILE A 96 3.05 -3.68 1.37
C ILE A 96 4.03 -4.79 0.99
N LEU A 97 5.20 -4.40 0.52
CA LEU A 97 6.27 -5.31 0.15
C LEU A 97 7.09 -5.61 1.40
N PHE A 98 7.01 -6.84 1.89
CA PHE A 98 7.86 -7.36 2.95
C PHE A 98 9.11 -7.97 2.35
N TRP A 99 10.29 -7.43 2.63
CA TRP A 99 11.56 -8.13 2.37
C TRP A 99 12.23 -8.42 3.71
N ILE A 100 12.39 -9.71 4.04
CA ILE A 100 12.88 -10.15 5.35
C ILE A 100 14.12 -11.05 5.15
N PRO A 101 15.31 -10.47 4.95
CA PRO A 101 16.57 -11.20 4.90
C PRO A 101 17.05 -11.51 6.33
N ARG A 102 16.25 -12.32 7.04
CA ARG A 102 16.43 -12.52 8.48
C ARG A 102 17.72 -13.27 8.79
N ASP A 103 18.55 -12.63 9.59
CA ASP A 103 19.66 -13.21 10.34
C ASP A 103 19.37 -12.93 11.82
N MET A 104 19.32 -13.98 12.64
CA MET A 104 18.92 -13.81 14.05
C MET A 104 19.99 -13.11 14.91
N ALA A 105 21.24 -13.06 14.45
CA ALA A 105 22.31 -12.39 15.13
C ALA A 105 22.39 -10.89 14.77
N THR A 106 22.18 -10.55 13.50
CA THR A 106 22.45 -9.19 12.98
C THR A 106 21.19 -8.44 12.55
N LEU A 107 20.18 -9.14 12.01
CA LEU A 107 19.02 -8.52 11.38
C LEU A 107 17.71 -9.30 11.65
N PRO A 108 17.28 -9.39 12.92
CA PRO A 108 16.24 -10.34 13.33
C PRO A 108 14.83 -10.00 12.82
N GLY A 109 14.55 -8.74 12.47
CA GLY A 109 13.26 -8.33 11.90
C GLY A 109 12.04 -8.63 12.78
N LEU A 110 12.16 -8.42 14.09
CA LEU A 110 11.10 -8.74 15.06
C LEU A 110 9.83 -7.91 14.84
N VAL A 111 9.97 -6.60 14.61
CA VAL A 111 8.83 -5.71 14.31
C VAL A 111 8.15 -6.10 12.99
N SER A 112 8.92 -6.60 12.02
CA SER A 112 8.36 -7.08 10.75
C SER A 112 7.40 -8.25 10.94
N ASN A 113 7.53 -9.07 12.01
CA ASN A 113 6.57 -10.13 12.32
C ASN A 113 5.20 -9.57 12.75
N ILE A 114 5.19 -8.51 13.56
CA ILE A 114 3.96 -7.86 14.00
C ILE A 114 3.26 -7.24 12.78
N LYS A 115 4.01 -6.51 11.95
CA LYS A 115 3.49 -5.92 10.71
C LYS A 115 2.97 -7.00 9.76
N TRP A 116 3.68 -8.12 9.62
CA TRP A 116 3.20 -9.25 8.81
C TRP A 116 1.86 -9.78 9.33
N GLY A 117 1.74 -10.00 10.64
CA GLY A 117 0.50 -10.42 11.28
C GLY A 117 -0.67 -9.47 11.03
N SER A 118 -0.42 -8.16 10.99
CA SER A 118 -1.46 -7.15 10.73
C SER A 118 -1.88 -7.02 9.27
N TRP A 119 -1.03 -7.44 8.31
CA TRP A 119 -1.20 -7.09 6.90
C TRP A 119 -1.23 -8.27 5.93
N CYS A 120 -0.86 -9.48 6.34
CA CYS A 120 -0.75 -10.64 5.43
C CYS A 120 -2.09 -11.03 4.79
N ASP A 121 -3.22 -10.81 5.46
CA ASP A 121 -4.58 -11.10 4.96
C ASP A 121 -5.26 -9.91 4.27
N SER A 122 -4.60 -8.75 4.20
CA SER A 122 -5.19 -7.51 3.68
C SER A 122 -5.43 -7.49 2.16
N GLY A 123 -5.00 -8.53 1.45
CA GLY A 123 -4.97 -8.59 -0.02
C GLY A 123 -3.94 -7.67 -0.67
N ARG A 124 -3.05 -7.06 0.13
CA ARG A 124 -2.03 -6.08 -0.33
C ARG A 124 -0.60 -6.50 -0.02
N ALA A 125 -0.41 -7.62 0.69
CA ALA A 125 0.92 -8.08 1.04
C ALA A 125 1.63 -8.73 -0.14
N VAL A 126 2.94 -8.54 -0.20
CA VAL A 126 3.90 -9.37 -0.96
C VAL A 126 5.00 -9.76 0.02
N LEU A 127 5.36 -11.05 0.05
CA LEU A 127 6.44 -11.54 0.89
C LEU A 127 7.68 -11.83 0.06
N GLY A 128 8.82 -11.42 0.54
CA GLY A 128 10.11 -11.75 -0.01
C GLY A 128 11.10 -12.11 1.09
N ALA A 129 11.87 -13.16 0.86
CA ALA A 129 12.97 -13.54 1.74
C ALA A 129 13.96 -14.41 0.96
N PRO A 130 15.29 -14.21 1.14
CA PRO A 130 16.28 -15.08 0.55
C PRO A 130 16.13 -16.50 1.12
N PRO A 131 16.51 -17.56 0.38
CA PRO A 131 16.33 -18.96 0.80
C PRO A 131 16.93 -19.30 2.17
N GLU A 132 18.04 -18.64 2.52
CA GLU A 132 18.79 -18.79 3.76
C GLU A 132 18.21 -18.03 4.96
N ALA A 133 17.19 -17.18 4.75
CA ALA A 133 16.60 -16.40 5.83
C ALA A 133 16.05 -17.29 6.95
N GLU A 134 16.45 -16.97 8.17
CA GLU A 134 16.12 -17.78 9.33
C GLU A 134 14.64 -17.66 9.73
N ARG A 135 14.10 -18.74 10.31
CA ARG A 135 12.77 -18.76 10.97
C ARG A 135 11.61 -18.25 10.08
N MET A 136 11.68 -18.50 8.77
CA MET A 136 10.66 -18.05 7.82
C MET A 136 9.45 -18.98 7.70
N ALA A 137 9.51 -20.21 8.23
CA ALA A 137 8.49 -21.25 8.06
C ALA A 137 7.07 -20.77 8.42
N TYR A 138 6.91 -20.03 9.52
CA TYR A 138 5.62 -19.55 9.97
C TYR A 138 5.04 -18.46 9.05
N LEU A 139 5.87 -17.53 8.57
CA LEU A 139 5.44 -16.49 7.63
C LEU A 139 5.06 -17.11 6.28
N LEU A 140 5.85 -18.07 5.81
CA LEU A 140 5.59 -18.80 4.57
C LEU A 140 4.30 -19.63 4.64
N HIS A 141 3.98 -20.22 5.79
CA HIS A 141 2.72 -20.96 5.99
C HIS A 141 1.50 -20.06 5.76
N PHE A 142 1.47 -18.86 6.35
CA PHE A 142 0.36 -17.92 6.12
C PHE A 142 0.36 -17.35 4.72
N ALA A 143 1.54 -17.10 4.14
CA ALA A 143 1.62 -16.64 2.76
C ALA A 143 0.99 -17.65 1.79
N ASP A 144 1.27 -18.95 1.96
CA ASP A 144 0.67 -20.03 1.19
C ASP A 144 -0.86 -20.11 1.43
N ALA A 145 -1.29 -20.15 2.69
CA ALA A 145 -2.70 -20.26 3.05
C ALA A 145 -3.57 -19.10 2.52
N LEU A 146 -2.99 -17.90 2.40
CA LEU A 146 -3.66 -16.69 1.95
C LEU A 146 -3.40 -16.37 0.46
N GLY A 147 -2.57 -17.15 -0.23
CA GLY A 147 -2.17 -16.88 -1.61
C GLY A 147 -1.33 -15.60 -1.78
N VAL A 148 -0.59 -15.18 -0.75
CA VAL A 148 0.32 -14.04 -0.83
C VAL A 148 1.51 -14.40 -1.72
N PRO A 149 1.87 -13.58 -2.73
CA PRO A 149 3.05 -13.82 -3.55
C PRO A 149 4.32 -13.91 -2.70
N VAL A 150 5.13 -14.94 -2.95
CA VAL A 150 6.42 -15.18 -2.27
C VAL A 150 7.56 -15.12 -3.27
N GLU A 151 8.56 -14.28 -3.00
CA GLU A 151 9.72 -14.08 -3.87
C GLU A 151 11.03 -14.33 -3.11
N ARG A 152 12.08 -14.75 -3.84
CA ARG A 152 13.39 -15.11 -3.24
C ARG A 152 14.48 -14.08 -3.47
N THR A 153 14.18 -12.99 -4.16
CA THR A 153 15.09 -11.87 -4.41
C THR A 153 14.39 -10.53 -4.18
N PRO A 154 15.11 -9.46 -3.81
CA PRO A 154 14.52 -8.12 -3.67
C PRO A 154 13.87 -7.64 -4.98
N THR A 155 14.52 -7.90 -6.12
CA THR A 155 14.00 -7.56 -7.44
C THR A 155 12.72 -8.30 -7.77
N GLY A 156 12.66 -9.62 -7.53
CA GLY A 156 11.44 -10.41 -7.72
C GLY A 156 10.30 -9.90 -6.84
N ALA A 157 10.59 -9.56 -5.58
CA ALA A 157 9.60 -8.97 -4.67
C ALA A 157 9.08 -7.61 -5.18
N ALA A 158 9.96 -6.76 -5.71
CA ALA A 158 9.58 -5.48 -6.32
C ALA A 158 8.69 -5.68 -7.55
N GLU A 159 9.02 -6.64 -8.42
CA GLU A 159 8.20 -6.99 -9.58
C GLU A 159 6.84 -7.56 -9.17
N ALA A 160 6.79 -8.44 -8.17
CA ALA A 160 5.54 -8.95 -7.61
C ALA A 160 4.66 -7.84 -7.04
N ALA A 161 5.26 -6.86 -6.36
CA ALA A 161 4.55 -5.68 -5.89
C ALA A 161 3.95 -4.86 -7.05
N LEU A 162 4.72 -4.65 -8.13
CA LEU A 162 4.19 -3.96 -9.32
C LEU A 162 3.09 -4.74 -10.04
N ARG A 163 3.18 -6.08 -10.09
CA ARG A 163 2.10 -6.93 -10.62
C ARG A 163 0.81 -6.77 -9.81
N ALA A 164 0.91 -6.73 -8.48
CA ALA A 164 -0.23 -6.50 -7.58
C ALA A 164 -0.81 -5.08 -7.71
N VAL A 165 0.05 -4.05 -7.85
CA VAL A 165 -0.38 -2.67 -8.14
C VAL A 165 -1.10 -2.60 -9.51
N GLY A 166 -0.60 -3.28 -10.53
CA GLY A 166 -1.08 -3.19 -11.90
C GLY A 166 -0.84 -1.78 -12.49
N PRO A 167 -1.77 -1.24 -13.33
CA PRO A 167 -1.54 0.04 -14.02
C PRO A 167 -1.62 1.29 -13.11
N GLY A 168 -1.89 1.12 -11.81
CA GLY A 168 -2.25 2.23 -10.91
C GLY A 168 -3.65 2.80 -11.20
N HIS A 169 -4.00 3.87 -10.50
CA HIS A 169 -5.11 4.78 -10.79
C HIS A 169 -4.89 6.09 -10.06
N SER A 170 -4.87 7.22 -10.80
CA SER A 170 -4.70 8.55 -10.20
C SER A 170 -5.75 8.81 -9.12
N ARG A 171 -5.29 9.23 -7.94
CA ARG A 171 -6.09 9.54 -6.75
C ARG A 171 -5.49 10.77 -6.05
N SER A 172 -6.35 11.62 -5.51
CA SER A 172 -6.03 12.89 -4.87
C SER A 172 -6.78 13.06 -3.54
N GLY A 173 -6.31 13.93 -2.65
CA GLY A 173 -6.97 14.16 -1.35
C GLY A 173 -7.19 12.85 -0.57
N GLY A 174 -8.40 12.66 -0.02
CA GLY A 174 -8.77 11.43 0.71
C GLY A 174 -8.93 10.18 -0.16
N GLU A 175 -9.02 10.29 -1.50
CA GLU A 175 -9.05 9.14 -2.41
C GLU A 175 -7.81 8.25 -2.23
N ARG A 176 -6.69 8.87 -1.84
CA ARG A 176 -5.39 8.23 -1.62
C ARG A 176 -5.38 7.25 -0.44
N ALA A 177 -6.37 7.33 0.44
CA ALA A 177 -6.56 6.42 1.55
C ALA A 177 -7.31 5.13 1.15
N VAL A 178 -7.90 5.08 -0.05
CA VAL A 178 -8.61 3.90 -0.56
C VAL A 178 -7.64 3.07 -1.41
N PRO A 179 -7.25 1.86 -0.98
CA PRO A 179 -6.33 1.04 -1.75
C PRO A 179 -6.92 0.60 -3.09
N LEU A 180 -6.07 0.35 -4.09
CA LEU A 180 -6.49 -0.04 -5.44
C LEU A 180 -7.39 -1.28 -5.47
N THR A 181 -7.20 -2.22 -4.53
CA THR A 181 -8.02 -3.43 -4.38
C THR A 181 -9.49 -3.13 -4.08
N VAL A 182 -9.78 -2.00 -3.40
CA VAL A 182 -11.14 -1.51 -3.13
C VAL A 182 -11.57 -0.51 -4.18
N TRP A 183 -10.68 0.43 -4.54
CA TRP A 183 -10.95 1.52 -5.49
C TRP A 183 -11.49 1.01 -6.84
N ARG A 184 -10.96 -0.12 -7.32
CA ARG A 184 -11.34 -0.69 -8.62
C ARG A 184 -12.68 -1.41 -8.61
N THR A 185 -13.23 -1.71 -7.43
CA THR A 185 -14.46 -2.50 -7.33
C THR A 185 -15.67 -1.68 -7.79
N LYS A 186 -16.59 -2.34 -8.52
CA LYS A 186 -17.84 -1.70 -8.97
C LYS A 186 -18.67 -1.11 -7.82
N PRO A 187 -18.84 -1.79 -6.66
CA PRO A 187 -19.58 -1.21 -5.54
C PRO A 187 -18.98 0.11 -5.04
N PHE A 188 -17.66 0.17 -4.82
CA PHE A 188 -17.00 1.40 -4.37
C PHE A 188 -17.13 2.52 -5.40
N ARG A 189 -16.87 2.23 -6.69
CA ARG A 189 -16.96 3.25 -7.75
C ARG A 189 -18.38 3.80 -7.92
N THR A 190 -19.39 2.96 -7.76
CA THR A 190 -20.81 3.38 -7.83
C THR A 190 -21.16 4.28 -6.65
N TRP A 191 -20.79 3.87 -5.43
CA TRP A 191 -20.99 4.70 -4.24
C TRP A 191 -20.27 6.04 -4.36
N TYR A 192 -19.00 6.01 -4.76
CA TYR A 192 -18.16 7.21 -4.81
C TYR A 192 -18.62 8.19 -5.89
N ALA A 193 -19.08 7.70 -7.05
CA ALA A 193 -19.70 8.54 -8.08
C ALA A 193 -20.93 9.28 -7.53
N ALA A 194 -21.83 8.58 -6.84
CA ALA A 194 -23.01 9.21 -6.23
C ALA A 194 -22.67 10.25 -5.16
N ARG A 195 -21.61 10.02 -4.36
CA ARG A 195 -21.10 11.02 -3.39
C ARG A 195 -20.56 12.27 -4.10
N ARG A 196 -19.77 12.08 -5.16
CA ARG A 196 -19.24 13.20 -5.95
C ARG A 196 -20.35 13.99 -6.66
N GLU A 197 -21.37 13.32 -7.18
CA GLU A 197 -22.55 13.96 -7.78
C GLU A 197 -23.34 14.77 -6.76
N ALA A 198 -23.40 14.30 -5.51
CA ALA A 198 -23.97 15.06 -4.38
C ALA A 198 -23.08 16.24 -3.91
N GLY A 199 -21.86 16.38 -4.44
CA GLY A 199 -20.89 17.40 -4.05
C GLY A 199 -20.04 17.04 -2.83
N ASP A 200 -20.19 15.82 -2.29
CA ASP A 200 -19.45 15.36 -1.12
C ASP A 200 -17.97 15.13 -1.46
N ARG A 201 -17.09 15.30 -0.47
CA ARG A 201 -15.65 15.04 -0.59
C ARG A 201 -15.20 13.93 0.35
N LEU A 202 -14.52 12.93 -0.21
CA LEU A 202 -13.84 11.91 0.58
C LEU A 202 -12.60 12.52 1.25
N LEU A 203 -12.55 12.45 2.59
CA LEU A 203 -11.44 12.96 3.40
C LEU A 203 -10.46 11.85 3.78
N ASP A 204 -10.97 10.66 4.12
CA ASP A 204 -10.15 9.52 4.52
C ASP A 204 -10.90 8.19 4.35
N ALA A 205 -10.18 7.08 4.35
CA ALA A 205 -10.74 5.73 4.29
C ALA A 205 -9.83 4.67 4.95
N ARG A 206 -10.40 3.72 5.69
CA ARG A 206 -9.67 2.59 6.31
C ARG A 206 -10.34 1.28 5.96
N VAL A 207 -9.58 0.36 5.37
CA VAL A 207 -10.02 -1.03 5.16
C VAL A 207 -9.95 -1.76 6.48
N GLU A 208 -11.09 -2.21 6.98
CA GLU A 208 -11.21 -2.96 8.24
C GLU A 208 -11.17 -4.47 8.00
N TRP A 209 -11.60 -4.90 6.82
CA TRP A 209 -11.61 -6.30 6.40
C TRP A 209 -11.54 -6.37 4.88
N TYR A 210 -10.86 -7.40 4.38
CA TYR A 210 -10.77 -7.71 2.96
C TYR A 210 -10.87 -9.23 2.76
N ALA A 211 -11.56 -9.64 1.70
CA ALA A 211 -11.54 -10.98 1.19
C ALA A 211 -11.33 -10.94 -0.34
N PRO A 212 -10.32 -11.65 -0.87
CA PRO A 212 -10.09 -11.69 -2.30
C PRO A 212 -11.26 -12.34 -3.04
N ALA A 213 -11.37 -12.07 -4.34
CA ALA A 213 -12.37 -12.70 -5.19
C ALA A 213 -12.16 -14.23 -5.25
N ALA A 214 -13.24 -15.00 -5.13
CA ALA A 214 -13.24 -16.46 -5.24
C ALA A 214 -13.14 -16.95 -6.69
N GLY A 215 -12.12 -16.48 -7.44
CA GLY A 215 -11.88 -16.79 -8.84
C GLY A 215 -12.13 -15.62 -9.80
N PRO A 216 -12.00 -15.83 -11.12
CA PRO A 216 -11.99 -14.78 -12.14
C PRO A 216 -13.28 -13.95 -12.22
N ASP A 217 -14.42 -14.61 -11.97
CA ASP A 217 -15.75 -13.99 -12.02
C ASP A 217 -16.25 -13.55 -10.63
N GLY A 218 -15.44 -13.80 -9.58
CA GLY A 218 -15.76 -13.43 -8.21
C GLY A 218 -15.58 -11.92 -7.98
N ALA A 219 -16.37 -11.36 -7.07
CA ALA A 219 -16.11 -10.04 -6.52
C ALA A 219 -15.36 -10.17 -5.19
N ALA A 220 -14.34 -9.33 -4.98
CA ALA A 220 -13.71 -9.19 -3.68
C ALA A 220 -14.69 -8.60 -2.66
N GLY A 221 -14.66 -9.12 -1.44
CA GLY A 221 -15.38 -8.58 -0.30
C GLY A 221 -14.52 -7.58 0.48
N TRP A 222 -15.13 -6.56 1.05
CA TRP A 222 -14.43 -5.60 1.91
C TRP A 222 -15.38 -4.85 2.84
N LEU A 223 -14.85 -4.44 4.00
CA LEU A 223 -15.46 -3.47 4.91
C LEU A 223 -14.55 -2.24 4.95
N LEU A 224 -15.11 -1.08 4.62
CA LEU A 224 -14.38 0.19 4.53
C LEU A 224 -15.04 1.22 5.45
N THR A 225 -14.29 1.73 6.42
CA THR A 225 -14.68 2.95 7.15
C THR A 225 -14.24 4.16 6.32
N VAL A 226 -15.13 5.10 6.02
CA VAL A 226 -14.82 6.33 5.27
C VAL A 226 -15.21 7.56 6.05
N THR A 227 -14.45 8.63 5.89
CA THR A 227 -14.79 9.96 6.40
C THR A 227 -15.08 10.88 5.24
N VAL A 228 -16.25 11.50 5.25
CA VAL A 228 -16.77 12.32 4.14
C VAL A 228 -17.11 13.71 4.66
N ALA A 229 -16.70 14.76 3.95
CA ALA A 229 -17.21 16.11 4.13
C ALA A 229 -18.44 16.29 3.22
N PRO A 230 -19.64 16.49 3.79
CA PRO A 230 -20.84 16.73 2.99
C PRO A 230 -20.80 18.08 2.27
N ALA A 231 -21.48 18.18 1.13
CA ALA A 231 -21.53 19.40 0.33
C ALA A 231 -22.21 20.58 1.03
N ASP A 232 -23.12 20.30 1.96
CA ASP A 232 -23.91 21.29 2.71
C ASP A 232 -23.10 22.05 3.78
N GLY A 233 -21.81 21.73 3.94
CA GLY A 233 -20.91 22.36 4.90
C GLY A 233 -21.08 21.87 6.33
N SER A 234 -21.89 20.84 6.56
CA SER A 234 -21.95 20.14 7.84
C SER A 234 -20.60 19.47 8.17
N GLY A 235 -20.42 19.12 9.43
CA GLY A 235 -19.19 18.48 9.91
C GLY A 235 -18.92 17.14 9.21
N PRO A 236 -17.66 16.66 9.21
CA PRO A 236 -17.32 15.37 8.62
C PRO A 236 -18.16 14.22 9.20
N VAL A 237 -18.65 13.33 8.33
CA VAL A 237 -19.43 12.15 8.69
C VAL A 237 -18.60 10.90 8.47
N VAL A 238 -18.68 9.96 9.42
CA VAL A 238 -18.03 8.65 9.32
C VAL A 238 -19.05 7.58 8.94
N ASN A 239 -18.82 6.91 7.82
CA ASN A 239 -19.66 5.83 7.32
C ASN A 239 -18.89 4.51 7.29
N ARG A 240 -19.60 3.39 7.41
CA ARG A 240 -19.04 2.05 7.16
C ARG A 240 -19.72 1.45 5.95
N LEU A 241 -18.93 1.06 4.97
CA LEU A 241 -19.39 0.53 3.71
C LEU A 241 -19.01 -0.94 3.64
N LEU A 242 -20.00 -1.80 3.42
CA LEU A 242 -19.79 -3.23 3.24
C LEU A 242 -20.10 -3.64 1.80
N ALA A 243 -19.14 -4.29 1.16
CA ALA A 243 -19.37 -5.08 -0.04
C ALA A 243 -19.04 -6.54 0.29
N ALA A 244 -20.05 -7.41 0.24
CA ALA A 244 -19.91 -8.85 0.46
C ALA A 244 -20.69 -9.61 -0.62
N GLN A 245 -20.28 -10.84 -0.92
CA GLN A 245 -20.98 -11.65 -1.92
C GLN A 245 -22.43 -11.91 -1.49
N GLY A 246 -23.38 -11.75 -2.42
CA GLY A 246 -24.80 -12.07 -2.19
C GLY A 246 -25.65 -11.01 -1.50
N GLN A 247 -25.09 -9.87 -1.08
CA GLN A 247 -25.86 -8.73 -0.59
C GLN A 247 -25.45 -7.44 -1.31
N GLY A 248 -26.43 -6.72 -1.85
CA GLY A 248 -26.21 -5.33 -2.27
C GLY A 248 -25.63 -4.53 -1.11
N MET A 249 -24.86 -3.47 -1.41
CA MET A 249 -24.18 -2.65 -0.41
C MET A 249 -25.15 -2.23 0.70
N LEU A 250 -24.92 -2.74 1.92
CA LEU A 250 -25.63 -2.28 3.11
C LEU A 250 -24.97 -0.97 3.55
N MET A 251 -25.74 0.11 3.51
CA MET A 251 -25.36 1.43 4.04
C MET A 251 -25.92 1.61 5.44
#